data_AF-A0A6A7LFN6-F1
#
_entry.id   AF-A0A6A7LFN6-F1
#
_cell.length_a   1.000
_cell.length_b   1.000
_cell.length_c   1.000
_cell.angle_alpha   90.00
_cell.angle_beta   90.00
_cell.angle_gamma   90.00
#
_symmetry.space_group_name_H-M   'P 1'
#
loop_
_entity.id
_entity.type
_entity.pdbx_description
1 polymer ?
#
loop_
_entity_poly.entity_id
_entity_poly.type
_entity_poly.pdbx_seq_one_letter_code
_entity_poly.pdbx_strand_id
1 'polypeptide(L)'
;MNDNSNTFTFQIDGNTLTLNKLNKQMDKQFELMYRYYFFKQKFDIDLFKKSAVKFFDEFSEVKIHDRFFNNFTILWQILIQNGSFFSAEQIWQLAVQIATEWETLNQSKYRIHKGAAYYFWAVTCILKEDLEKGFLLMHQALEEDKKNRPNELTYAPAHAFVRLDYDQQEQYFRNKILEVTEFLEQRLKLYQSSRNGALSLDQLKSEFLDNKDLIDETFLFVYHLFHIKKLLSESKQGLTQNIYGSILMMQIIFTFILVIDNAIKKKYENKDPHKQDLVHLVEFLSKESNLIIDISKLREIGNRASNDLQSVLIDLLSLKPIFKSSKLEDIETDIGIVYALRNPAAHKIRDRPFIHQNFKQIVDRLFNVFFLAIEKLYIGTT
;
A
#
# COMPACT_ATOMS: atom_id res chain seq x y z
N MET A 1 30.49 37.08 15.18
CA MET A 1 29.28 36.99 16.02
C MET A 1 28.60 35.69 15.67
N ASN A 2 28.76 34.67 16.51
CA ASN A 2 28.18 33.35 16.31
C ASN A 2 26.69 33.43 16.60
N ASP A 3 25.90 33.59 15.53
CA ASP A 3 24.46 33.49 15.59
C ASP A 3 24.08 32.02 15.76
N ASN A 4 24.02 31.59 17.03
CA ASN A 4 23.69 30.24 17.52
C ASN A 4 22.23 29.82 17.25
N SER A 5 21.46 30.60 16.50
CA SER A 5 20.12 30.21 16.07
C SER A 5 20.20 29.04 15.08
N ASN A 6 19.57 27.90 15.39
CA ASN A 6 19.37 26.76 14.47
C ASN A 6 18.24 27.00 13.45
N THR A 7 17.61 28.17 13.49
CA THR A 7 16.46 28.55 12.66
C THR A 7 16.69 29.90 11.98
N PHE A 8 15.94 30.18 10.91
CA PHE A 8 15.82 31.53 10.35
C PHE A 8 14.34 31.88 10.17
N THR A 9 14.01 33.16 10.27
CA THR A 9 12.63 33.65 10.21
C THR A 9 12.46 34.69 9.12
N PHE A 10 11.27 34.73 8.52
CA PHE A 10 10.89 35.77 7.55
C PHE A 10 9.38 36.01 7.60
N GLN A 11 8.97 37.18 7.14
CA GLN A 11 7.55 37.57 7.07
C GLN A 11 6.97 37.20 5.71
N ILE A 12 5.82 36.53 5.72
CA ILE A 12 5.02 36.23 4.53
C ILE A 12 3.53 36.33 4.88
N ASP A 13 2.81 37.14 4.11
CA ASP A 13 1.36 37.33 4.26
C ASP A 13 0.92 37.68 5.70
N GLY A 14 1.65 38.61 6.33
CA GLY A 14 1.41 39.02 7.72
C GLY A 14 1.78 37.97 8.79
N ASN A 15 2.25 36.79 8.39
CA ASN A 15 2.67 35.72 9.29
C ASN A 15 4.20 35.62 9.37
N THR A 16 4.70 35.31 10.57
CA THR A 16 6.11 34.97 10.78
C THR A 16 6.31 33.48 10.55
N LEU A 17 7.06 33.11 9.52
CA LEU A 17 7.48 31.72 9.31
C LEU A 17 8.87 31.49 9.89
N THR A 18 9.06 30.32 10.49
CA THR A 18 10.33 29.87 11.07
C THR A 18 10.75 28.57 10.39
N LEU A 19 11.91 28.59 9.72
CA LEU A 19 12.50 27.44 9.05
C LEU A 19 13.82 27.04 9.70
N ASN A 20 14.31 25.84 9.42
CA ASN A 20 15.65 25.41 9.84
C ASN A 20 16.71 26.21 9.10
N LYS A 21 17.74 26.63 9.82
CA LYS A 21 18.88 27.35 9.24
C LYS A 21 19.77 26.39 8.45
N LEU A 22 20.10 26.79 7.24
CA LEU A 22 21.01 26.12 6.33
C LEU A 22 22.26 27.00 6.17
N ASN A 23 22.65 27.34 4.94
CA ASN A 23 23.59 28.43 4.68
C ASN A 23 22.83 29.67 4.17
N LYS A 24 23.45 30.85 4.29
CA LYS A 24 22.83 32.14 3.93
C LYS A 24 22.25 32.16 2.51
N GLN A 25 22.89 31.46 1.57
CA GLN A 25 22.44 31.40 0.20
C GLN A 25 21.16 30.56 0.09
N MET A 26 21.13 29.38 0.71
CA MET A 26 19.99 28.46 0.70
C MET A 26 18.80 29.01 1.49
N ASP A 27 19.04 29.65 2.64
CA ASP A 27 17.99 30.32 3.43
C ASP A 27 17.24 31.37 2.58
N LYS A 28 17.99 32.21 1.85
CA LYS A 28 17.42 33.19 0.92
C LYS A 28 16.64 32.53 -0.22
N GLN A 29 17.11 31.39 -0.74
CA GLN A 29 16.40 30.67 -1.80
C GLN A 29 15.09 30.05 -1.30
N PHE A 30 15.04 29.54 -0.07
CA PHE A 30 13.79 29.10 0.55
C PHE A 30 12.81 30.26 0.73
N GLU A 31 13.25 31.41 1.23
CA GLU A 31 12.38 32.60 1.33
C GLU A 31 11.77 32.96 -0.04
N LEU A 32 12.58 33.00 -1.09
CA LEU A 32 12.10 33.30 -2.45
C LEU A 32 11.12 32.25 -2.98
N MET A 33 11.34 30.96 -2.69
CA MET A 33 10.41 29.89 -3.05
C MET A 33 9.06 30.09 -2.36
N TYR A 34 9.05 30.37 -1.05
CA TYR A 34 7.81 30.66 -0.33
C TYR A 34 7.10 31.87 -0.93
N ARG A 35 7.82 32.97 -1.20
CA ARG A 35 7.24 34.16 -1.86
C ARG A 35 6.67 33.87 -3.25
N TYR A 36 7.27 32.96 -4.02
CA TYR A 36 6.70 32.51 -5.29
C TYR A 36 5.36 31.79 -5.12
N TYR A 37 5.24 30.87 -4.15
CA TYR A 37 4.00 30.14 -3.97
C TYR A 37 2.86 31.01 -3.43
N PHE A 38 3.16 31.95 -2.51
CA PHE A 38 2.15 32.84 -1.91
C PHE A 38 1.78 34.04 -2.81
N PHE A 39 2.78 34.66 -3.46
CA PHE A 39 2.60 35.95 -4.14
C PHE A 39 2.95 35.92 -5.63
N LYS A 40 3.28 34.75 -6.19
CA LYS A 40 3.72 34.57 -7.59
C LYS A 40 4.91 35.47 -7.95
N GLN A 41 5.75 35.81 -6.97
CA GLN A 41 6.99 36.55 -7.19
C GLN A 41 7.99 35.72 -7.98
N LYS A 42 8.91 36.37 -8.71
CA LYS A 42 9.92 35.67 -9.52
C LYS A 42 10.79 34.75 -8.65
N PHE A 43 10.87 33.48 -9.03
CA PHE A 43 11.72 32.46 -8.43
C PHE A 43 12.55 31.76 -9.50
N ASP A 44 13.86 31.68 -9.26
CA ASP A 44 14.83 31.07 -10.18
C ASP A 44 15.16 29.66 -9.68
N ILE A 45 14.57 28.66 -10.34
CA ILE A 45 14.74 27.25 -9.97
C ILE A 45 16.21 26.83 -10.13
N ASP A 46 16.90 27.30 -11.17
CA ASP A 46 18.30 26.91 -11.41
C ASP A 46 19.23 27.48 -10.34
N LEU A 47 18.96 28.71 -9.89
CA LEU A 47 19.68 29.28 -8.76
C LEU A 47 19.39 28.54 -7.44
N PHE A 48 18.15 28.09 -7.22
CA PHE A 48 17.81 27.24 -6.09
C PHE A 48 18.60 25.92 -6.14
N LYS A 49 18.59 25.22 -7.28
CA LYS A 49 19.36 23.97 -7.48
C LYS A 49 20.84 24.15 -7.20
N LYS A 50 21.47 25.19 -7.78
CA LYS A 50 22.90 25.52 -7.55
C LYS A 50 23.20 25.78 -6.08
N SER A 51 22.30 26.48 -5.38
CA SER A 51 22.46 26.79 -3.96
C SER A 51 22.35 25.54 -3.09
N ALA A 52 21.45 24.63 -3.43
CA ALA A 52 21.29 23.35 -2.75
C ALA A 52 22.49 22.43 -2.97
N VAL A 53 23.00 22.32 -4.20
CA VAL A 53 24.24 21.57 -4.50
C VAL A 53 25.42 22.09 -3.66
N LYS A 54 25.59 23.41 -3.60
CA LYS A 54 26.64 24.03 -2.79
C LYS A 54 26.45 23.73 -1.29
N PHE A 55 25.21 23.78 -0.81
CA PHE A 55 24.88 23.41 0.56
C PHE A 55 25.25 21.94 0.86
N PHE A 56 24.93 21.00 -0.03
CA PHE A 56 25.35 19.62 0.13
C PHE A 56 26.87 19.50 0.13
N ASP A 57 27.59 20.12 -0.80
CA ASP A 57 29.06 20.07 -0.81
C ASP A 57 29.72 20.63 0.47
N GLU A 58 29.09 21.59 1.15
CA GLU A 58 29.60 22.21 2.38
C GLU A 58 29.44 21.33 3.65
N PHE A 59 28.43 20.44 3.70
CA PHE A 59 28.10 19.66 4.89
C PHE A 59 28.07 18.17 4.58
N SER A 60 28.75 17.34 5.37
CA SER A 60 28.76 15.88 5.18
C SER A 60 27.80 15.12 6.09
N GLU A 61 27.19 15.79 7.06
CA GLU A 61 26.32 15.16 8.06
C GLU A 61 24.87 15.02 7.57
N VAL A 62 24.34 13.79 7.57
CA VAL A 62 22.96 13.47 7.17
C VAL A 62 21.92 14.33 7.91
N LYS A 63 22.10 14.55 9.23
CA LYS A 63 21.20 15.36 10.06
C LYS A 63 21.12 16.82 9.60
N ILE A 64 22.17 17.34 8.97
CA ILE A 64 22.17 18.70 8.42
C ILE A 64 21.38 18.73 7.11
N HIS A 65 21.46 17.69 6.29
CA HIS A 65 20.64 17.59 5.07
C HIS A 65 19.16 17.38 5.35
N ASP A 66 18.79 16.72 6.45
CA ASP A 66 17.39 16.62 6.88
C ASP A 66 16.75 18.01 7.04
N ARG A 67 17.51 19.02 7.48
CA ARG A 67 17.02 20.40 7.58
C ARG A 67 16.58 20.98 6.24
N PHE A 68 17.26 20.61 5.15
CA PHE A 68 16.89 21.03 3.80
C PHE A 68 15.50 20.49 3.43
N PHE A 69 15.23 19.20 3.66
CA PHE A 69 13.91 18.62 3.40
C PHE A 69 12.84 19.15 4.35
N ASN A 70 13.16 19.33 5.63
CA ASN A 70 12.23 19.85 6.63
C ASN A 70 11.71 21.25 6.26
N ASN A 71 12.51 22.08 5.58
CA ASN A 71 12.09 23.41 5.15
C ASN A 71 11.00 23.41 4.05
N PHE A 72 10.75 22.28 3.39
CA PHE A 72 9.62 22.13 2.47
C PHE A 72 8.30 21.81 3.18
N THR A 73 8.33 21.26 4.40
CA THR A 73 7.15 20.70 5.07
C THR A 73 6.06 21.74 5.35
N ILE A 74 6.43 22.94 5.83
CA ILE A 74 5.46 24.01 6.11
C ILE A 74 4.79 24.48 4.82
N LEU A 75 5.57 24.77 3.77
CA LEU A 75 5.02 25.14 2.46
C LEU A 75 4.10 24.04 1.92
N TRP A 76 4.56 22.79 1.97
CA TRP A 76 3.80 21.64 1.54
C TRP A 76 2.45 21.54 2.24
N GLN A 77 2.43 21.66 3.57
CA GLN A 77 1.20 21.58 4.36
C GLN A 77 0.20 22.65 3.93
N ILE A 78 0.67 23.88 3.70
CA ILE A 78 -0.18 24.99 3.23
C ILE A 78 -0.73 24.69 1.82
N LEU A 79 0.10 24.15 0.91
CA LEU A 79 -0.34 23.77 -0.43
C LEU A 79 -1.41 22.66 -0.39
N ILE A 80 -1.23 21.64 0.46
CA ILE A 80 -2.22 20.56 0.65
C ILE A 80 -3.53 21.11 1.22
N GLN A 81 -3.46 21.95 2.26
CA GLN A 81 -4.65 22.57 2.87
C GLN A 81 -5.44 23.42 1.89
N ASN A 82 -4.76 24.05 0.92
CA ASN A 82 -5.37 24.83 -0.15
C ASN A 82 -5.80 23.98 -1.36
N GLY A 83 -5.73 22.65 -1.29
CA GLY A 83 -6.06 21.75 -2.40
C GLY A 83 -5.11 21.85 -3.61
N SER A 84 -3.95 22.50 -3.44
CA SER A 84 -2.95 22.74 -4.49
C SER A 84 -2.02 21.53 -4.67
N PHE A 85 -2.60 20.34 -4.90
CA PHE A 85 -1.87 19.07 -4.96
C PHE A 85 -0.75 19.05 -6.00
N PHE A 86 -0.96 19.66 -7.17
CA PHE A 86 0.07 19.73 -8.20
C PHE A 86 1.32 20.46 -7.72
N SER A 87 1.14 21.62 -7.08
CA SER A 87 2.25 22.39 -6.50
C SER A 87 2.90 21.67 -5.32
N ALA A 88 2.08 21.03 -4.46
CA ALA A 88 2.58 20.22 -3.34
C ALA A 88 3.46 19.06 -3.84
N GLU A 89 3.11 18.47 -4.98
CA GLU A 89 3.89 17.42 -5.62
C GLU A 89 5.20 17.95 -6.21
N GLN A 90 5.13 19.08 -6.93
CA GLN A 90 6.29 19.68 -7.60
C GLN A 90 7.43 20.04 -6.64
N ILE A 91 7.13 20.52 -5.44
CA ILE A 91 8.18 20.89 -4.47
C ILE A 91 8.94 19.66 -3.97
N TRP A 92 8.27 18.53 -3.76
CA TRP A 92 8.94 17.29 -3.35
C TRP A 92 9.70 16.64 -4.50
N GLN A 93 9.12 16.68 -5.70
CA GLN A 93 9.82 16.26 -6.92
C GLN A 93 11.13 17.05 -7.09
N LEU A 94 11.08 18.37 -6.94
CA LEU A 94 12.26 19.23 -7.00
C LEU A 94 13.28 18.86 -5.92
N ALA A 95 12.85 18.72 -4.67
CA ALA A 95 13.73 18.39 -3.55
C ALA A 95 14.47 17.05 -3.76
N VAL A 96 13.73 16.01 -4.16
CA VAL A 96 14.29 14.68 -4.45
C VAL A 96 15.22 14.74 -5.66
N GLN A 97 14.79 15.39 -6.75
CA GLN A 97 15.60 15.49 -7.97
C GLN A 97 16.96 16.12 -7.71
N ILE A 98 17.02 17.22 -6.94
CA ILE A 98 18.28 17.89 -6.60
C ILE A 98 19.21 16.93 -5.82
N ALA A 99 18.69 16.24 -4.81
CA ALA A 99 19.48 15.32 -4.01
C ALA A 99 20.00 14.13 -4.85
N THR A 100 19.16 13.56 -5.71
CA THR A 100 19.56 12.45 -6.61
C THR A 100 20.54 12.89 -7.68
N GLU A 101 20.37 14.06 -8.28
CA GLU A 101 21.33 14.64 -9.23
C GLU A 101 22.69 14.85 -8.55
N TRP A 102 22.70 15.39 -7.33
CA TRP A 102 23.92 15.57 -6.56
C TRP A 102 24.62 14.24 -6.25
N GLU A 103 23.88 13.23 -5.76
CA GLU A 103 24.43 11.90 -5.45
C GLU A 103 25.01 11.21 -6.69
N THR A 104 24.35 11.38 -7.85
CA THR A 104 24.81 10.80 -9.13
C THR A 104 26.15 11.37 -9.56
N LEU A 105 26.39 12.66 -9.30
CA LEU A 105 27.65 13.35 -9.60
C LEU A 105 28.72 13.16 -8.51
N ASN A 106 28.32 12.79 -7.30
CA ASN A 106 29.20 12.69 -6.12
C ASN A 106 29.20 11.29 -5.49
N GLN A 107 29.20 10.24 -6.31
CA GLN A 107 29.05 8.84 -5.86
C GLN A 107 30.07 8.39 -4.80
N SER A 108 31.24 9.04 -4.73
CA SER A 108 32.33 8.73 -3.79
C SER A 108 32.22 9.43 -2.43
N LYS A 109 31.25 10.32 -2.22
CA LYS A 109 31.12 11.08 -0.97
C LYS A 109 30.25 10.34 0.04
N TYR A 110 28.99 10.74 0.16
CA TYR A 110 28.03 10.21 1.10
C TYR A 110 26.65 10.26 0.44
N ARG A 111 25.65 9.65 1.08
CA ARG A 111 24.26 9.66 0.61
C ARG A 111 23.42 10.67 1.37
N ILE A 112 22.52 11.31 0.65
CA ILE A 112 21.50 12.19 1.19
C ILE A 112 20.26 11.34 1.46
N HIS A 113 19.85 11.25 2.72
CA HIS A 113 18.65 10.50 3.08
C HIS A 113 17.39 11.20 2.56
N LYS A 114 16.59 10.49 1.75
CA LYS A 114 15.41 11.06 1.07
C LYS A 114 14.08 10.48 1.57
N GLY A 115 14.10 9.65 2.62
CA GLY A 115 12.93 8.90 3.10
C GLY A 115 11.72 9.78 3.41
N ALA A 116 11.92 10.84 4.20
CA ALA A 116 10.85 11.79 4.54
C ALA A 116 10.28 12.52 3.31
N ALA A 117 11.13 12.89 2.36
CA ALA A 117 10.70 13.56 1.13
C ALA A 117 9.82 12.64 0.27
N TYR A 118 10.23 11.38 0.09
CA TYR A 118 9.42 10.37 -0.59
C TYR A 118 8.10 10.11 0.15
N TYR A 119 8.10 10.05 1.48
CA TYR A 119 6.89 9.88 2.28
C TYR A 119 5.88 11.01 2.07
N PHE A 120 6.28 12.29 2.21
CA PHE A 120 5.35 13.40 2.01
C PHE A 120 4.89 13.56 0.56
N TRP A 121 5.75 13.21 -0.40
CA TRP A 121 5.34 13.09 -1.79
C TRP A 121 4.30 12.00 -1.99
N ALA A 122 4.51 10.82 -1.41
CA ALA A 122 3.57 9.70 -1.44
C ALA A 122 2.20 10.10 -0.88
N VAL A 123 2.19 10.77 0.29
CA VAL A 123 0.96 11.30 0.91
C VAL A 123 0.22 12.23 -0.05
N THR A 124 0.94 13.13 -0.72
CA THR A 124 0.34 14.04 -1.72
C THR A 124 -0.36 13.26 -2.83
N CYS A 125 0.33 12.26 -3.40
CA CYS A 125 -0.21 11.41 -4.47
C CYS A 125 -1.45 10.64 -4.02
N ILE A 126 -1.41 10.03 -2.83
CA ILE A 126 -2.56 9.28 -2.31
C ILE A 126 -3.76 10.21 -2.05
N LEU A 127 -3.53 11.40 -1.48
CA LEU A 127 -4.59 12.37 -1.21
C LEU A 127 -5.27 12.88 -2.50
N LYS A 128 -4.55 12.97 -3.62
CA LYS A 128 -5.13 13.33 -4.93
C LYS A 128 -5.61 12.12 -5.75
N GLU A 129 -5.79 10.96 -5.12
CA GLU A 129 -6.30 9.72 -5.74
C GLU A 129 -5.37 9.04 -6.77
N ASP A 130 -4.08 9.39 -6.77
CA ASP A 130 -3.01 8.77 -7.56
C ASP A 130 -2.32 7.69 -6.71
N LEU A 131 -3.04 6.58 -6.50
CA LEU A 131 -2.65 5.51 -5.57
C LEU A 131 -1.38 4.81 -6.03
N GLU A 132 -1.26 4.51 -7.32
CA GLU A 132 -0.11 3.80 -7.90
C GLU A 132 1.19 4.55 -7.64
N LYS A 133 1.23 5.85 -7.98
CA LYS A 133 2.40 6.68 -7.73
C LYS A 133 2.65 6.85 -6.24
N GLY A 134 1.58 7.03 -5.47
CA GLY A 134 1.64 7.13 -4.02
C GLY A 134 2.33 5.93 -3.37
N PHE A 135 1.92 4.72 -3.72
CA PHE A 135 2.53 3.50 -3.18
C PHE A 135 3.96 3.29 -3.69
N LEU A 136 4.27 3.57 -4.96
CA LEU A 136 5.66 3.51 -5.45
C LEU A 136 6.59 4.44 -4.64
N LEU A 137 6.14 5.66 -4.33
CA LEU A 137 6.89 6.61 -3.50
C LEU A 137 6.98 6.15 -2.04
N MET A 138 5.91 5.56 -1.49
CA MET A 138 5.91 5.02 -0.13
C MET A 138 6.91 3.86 0.02
N HIS A 139 6.97 2.98 -0.99
CA HIS A 139 7.97 1.93 -1.07
C HIS A 139 9.38 2.50 -1.18
N GLN A 140 9.56 3.53 -2.01
CA GLN A 140 10.86 4.19 -2.14
C GLN A 140 11.32 4.85 -0.83
N ALA A 141 10.39 5.42 -0.05
CA ALA A 141 10.67 5.94 1.29
C ALA A 141 11.16 4.84 2.22
N LEU A 142 10.46 3.70 2.25
CA LEU A 142 10.82 2.54 3.06
C LEU A 142 12.22 2.00 2.68
N GLU A 143 12.52 1.91 1.39
CA GLU A 143 13.84 1.47 0.90
C GLU A 143 14.96 2.45 1.25
N GLU A 144 14.70 3.76 1.24
CA GLU A 144 15.64 4.76 1.74
C GLU A 144 15.88 4.61 3.24
N ASP A 145 14.83 4.38 4.04
CA ASP A 145 14.93 4.21 5.49
C ASP A 145 15.69 2.93 5.87
N LYS A 146 15.42 1.80 5.20
CA LYS A 146 16.17 0.54 5.38
C LYS A 146 17.67 0.72 5.13
N LYS A 147 18.05 1.50 4.11
CA LYS A 147 19.45 1.69 3.72
C LYS A 147 20.21 2.65 4.64
N ASN A 148 19.55 3.70 5.11
CA ASN A 148 20.22 4.77 5.86
C ASN A 148 20.02 4.66 7.39
N ARG A 149 18.93 4.03 7.86
CA ARG A 149 18.54 3.96 9.28
C ARG A 149 17.93 2.60 9.66
N PRO A 150 18.64 1.47 9.46
CA PRO A 150 18.08 0.13 9.67
C PRO A 150 17.60 -0.11 11.12
N ASN A 151 18.26 0.51 12.11
CA ASN A 151 17.92 0.36 13.53
C ASN A 151 16.70 1.19 13.97
N GLU A 152 16.25 2.13 13.13
CA GLU A 152 15.13 3.03 13.43
C GLU A 152 13.90 2.76 12.56
N LEU A 153 13.95 1.72 11.72
CA LEU A 153 12.91 1.42 10.72
C LEU A 153 11.51 1.31 11.32
N THR A 154 11.39 0.78 12.55
CA THR A 154 10.11 0.64 13.25
C THR A 154 9.43 1.97 13.55
N TYR A 155 10.19 3.07 13.59
CA TYR A 155 9.68 4.42 13.82
C TYR A 155 9.51 5.23 12.53
N ALA A 156 9.87 4.65 11.37
CA ALA A 156 9.76 5.34 10.09
C ALA A 156 8.27 5.43 9.66
N PRO A 157 7.77 6.61 9.28
CA PRO A 157 6.36 6.77 8.88
C PRO A 157 5.94 5.88 7.70
N ALA A 158 6.84 5.61 6.75
CA ALA A 158 6.56 4.71 5.63
C ALA A 158 6.40 3.25 6.08
N HIS A 159 7.17 2.82 7.08
CA HIS A 159 7.04 1.48 7.66
C HIS A 159 5.74 1.32 8.45
N ALA A 160 5.36 2.32 9.25
CA ALA A 160 4.08 2.33 9.94
C ALA A 160 2.88 2.31 8.98
N PHE A 161 2.95 3.08 7.89
CA PHE A 161 1.94 3.06 6.84
C PHE A 161 1.73 1.67 6.23
N VAL A 162 2.81 0.99 5.87
CA VAL A 162 2.76 -0.34 5.23
C VAL A 162 2.24 -1.41 6.20
N ARG A 163 2.40 -1.23 7.51
CA ARG A 163 1.90 -2.16 8.54
C ARG A 163 0.52 -1.80 9.07
N LEU A 164 -0.08 -0.73 8.56
CA LEU A 164 -1.31 -0.13 9.09
C LEU A 164 -1.23 0.16 10.61
N ASP A 165 -0.03 0.51 11.08
CA ASP A 165 0.24 0.86 12.46
C ASP A 165 -0.22 2.30 12.70
N TYR A 166 -1.39 2.46 13.32
CA TYR A 166 -1.93 3.76 13.73
C TYR A 166 -1.54 4.15 15.17
N ASP A 167 -0.83 3.29 15.90
CA ASP A 167 -0.41 3.56 17.28
C ASP A 167 0.75 4.57 17.30
N GLN A 168 1.54 4.59 16.22
CA GLN A 168 2.49 5.67 15.95
C GLN A 168 1.76 7.01 15.73
N GLN A 169 1.72 7.84 16.78
CA GLN A 169 1.00 9.11 16.80
C GLN A 169 1.61 10.19 15.89
N GLU A 170 2.94 10.18 15.73
CA GLU A 170 3.70 11.24 15.05
C GLU A 170 3.69 11.15 13.52
N GLN A 171 2.95 10.22 12.93
CA GLN A 171 2.87 10.12 11.48
C GLN A 171 1.78 11.04 10.93
N TYR A 172 2.11 11.80 9.88
CA TYR A 172 1.16 12.73 9.25
C TYR A 172 -0.09 12.01 8.73
N PHE A 173 0.09 10.82 8.13
CA PHE A 173 -0.99 10.13 7.43
C PHE A 173 -1.82 9.17 8.28
N ARG A 174 -1.75 9.33 9.61
CA ARG A 174 -2.40 8.47 10.61
C ARG A 174 -3.89 8.28 10.37
N ASN A 175 -4.62 9.36 10.08
CA ASN A 175 -6.07 9.28 9.86
C ASN A 175 -6.44 8.40 8.67
N LYS A 176 -5.61 8.39 7.62
CA LYS A 176 -5.85 7.52 6.47
C LYS A 176 -5.59 6.05 6.82
N ILE A 177 -4.56 5.79 7.63
CA ILE A 177 -4.28 4.44 8.13
C ILE A 177 -5.44 3.94 8.97
N LEU A 178 -5.94 4.75 9.92
CA LEU A 178 -7.14 4.42 10.70
C LEU A 178 -8.33 4.08 9.80
N GLU A 179 -8.64 4.93 8.82
CA GLU A 179 -9.74 4.71 7.87
C GLU A 179 -9.63 3.36 7.12
N VAL A 180 -8.42 2.97 6.73
CA VAL A 180 -8.17 1.71 6.01
C VAL A 180 -8.14 0.51 6.96
N THR A 181 -7.66 0.69 8.18
CA THR A 181 -7.69 -0.35 9.22
C THR A 181 -9.12 -0.65 9.67
N GLU A 182 -9.97 0.38 9.81
CA GLU A 182 -11.40 0.19 10.07
C GLU A 182 -12.08 -0.60 8.96
N PHE A 183 -11.73 -0.33 7.69
CA PHE A 183 -12.22 -1.11 6.57
C PHE A 183 -11.79 -2.59 6.66
N LEU A 184 -10.53 -2.86 7.00
CA LEU A 184 -10.02 -4.22 7.21
C LEU A 184 -10.75 -4.91 8.38
N GLU A 185 -10.92 -4.22 9.50
CA GLU A 185 -11.61 -4.75 10.69
C GLU A 185 -13.07 -5.09 10.40
N GLN A 186 -13.77 -4.27 9.59
CA GLN A 186 -15.12 -4.60 9.13
C GLN A 186 -15.16 -5.91 8.34
N ARG A 187 -14.14 -6.19 7.51
CA ARG A 187 -14.03 -7.48 6.80
C ARG A 187 -13.76 -8.63 7.75
N LEU A 188 -12.90 -8.42 8.73
CA LEU A 188 -12.59 -9.43 9.74
C LEU A 188 -13.84 -9.79 10.57
N LYS A 189 -14.62 -8.80 11.00
CA LYS A 189 -15.89 -9.01 11.71
C LYS A 189 -16.90 -9.82 10.89
N LEU A 190 -16.93 -9.62 9.56
CA LEU A 190 -17.76 -10.43 8.66
C LEU A 190 -17.29 -11.88 8.61
N TYR A 191 -15.98 -12.12 8.56
CA TYR A 191 -15.42 -13.47 8.63
C TYR A 191 -15.76 -14.17 9.95
N GLN A 192 -15.53 -13.50 11.09
CA GLN A 192 -15.85 -14.03 12.42
C GLN A 192 -17.33 -14.41 12.54
N SER A 193 -18.24 -13.53 12.11
CA SER A 193 -19.69 -13.75 12.23
C SER A 193 -20.28 -14.71 11.21
N SER A 194 -19.75 -14.77 9.98
CA SER A 194 -20.32 -15.59 8.90
C SER A 194 -19.63 -16.92 8.66
N ARG A 195 -18.42 -17.12 9.20
CA ARG A 195 -17.60 -18.34 9.03
C ARG A 195 -17.14 -18.92 10.35
N ASN A 196 -17.60 -18.38 11.49
CA ASN A 196 -17.15 -18.76 12.83
C ASN A 196 -15.63 -18.65 13.02
N GLY A 197 -15.01 -17.68 12.33
CA GLY A 197 -13.59 -17.37 12.51
C GLY A 197 -13.28 -16.80 13.89
N ALA A 198 -12.09 -17.09 14.40
CA ALA A 198 -11.58 -16.66 15.69
C ALA A 198 -10.43 -15.63 15.61
N LEU A 199 -9.87 -15.40 14.42
CA LEU A 199 -8.80 -14.43 14.18
C LEU A 199 -9.18 -13.04 14.66
N SER A 200 -8.40 -12.45 15.56
CA SER A 200 -8.53 -11.06 15.99
C SER A 200 -7.69 -10.11 15.13
N LEU A 201 -7.99 -8.80 15.19
CA LEU A 201 -7.20 -7.79 14.47
C LEU A 201 -5.76 -7.75 15.00
N ASP A 202 -5.57 -7.92 16.31
CA ASP A 202 -4.24 -7.93 16.92
C ASP A 202 -3.42 -9.15 16.45
N GLN A 203 -4.05 -10.32 16.34
CA GLN A 203 -3.40 -11.51 15.78
C GLN A 203 -3.06 -11.33 14.30
N LEU A 204 -3.97 -10.74 13.51
CA LEU A 204 -3.67 -10.43 12.11
C LEU A 204 -2.49 -9.47 11.99
N LYS A 205 -2.43 -8.46 12.86
CA LYS A 205 -1.29 -7.53 12.91
C LYS A 205 0.00 -8.27 13.25
N SER A 206 0.04 -8.99 14.37
CA SER A 206 1.26 -9.64 14.85
C SER A 206 1.78 -10.73 13.91
N GLU A 207 0.88 -11.53 13.32
CA GLU A 207 1.27 -12.71 12.54
C GLU A 207 1.51 -12.42 11.05
N PHE A 208 0.88 -11.38 10.50
CA PHE A 208 0.97 -11.05 9.07
C PHE A 208 1.57 -9.66 8.83
N LEU A 209 0.93 -8.59 9.31
CA LEU A 209 1.36 -7.23 8.99
C LEU A 209 2.75 -6.91 9.59
N ASP A 210 3.04 -7.46 10.77
CA ASP A 210 4.27 -7.22 11.51
C ASP A 210 5.36 -8.25 11.20
N ASN A 211 5.03 -9.23 10.37
CA ASN A 211 5.92 -10.33 10.03
C ASN A 211 6.97 -9.88 9.00
N LYS A 212 8.23 -9.82 9.45
CA LYS A 212 9.37 -9.37 8.62
C LYS A 212 9.59 -10.25 7.39
N ASP A 213 9.21 -11.52 7.45
CA ASP A 213 9.37 -12.46 6.35
C ASP A 213 8.28 -12.34 5.28
N LEU A 214 7.29 -11.45 5.50
CA LEU A 214 6.14 -11.18 4.64
C LEU A 214 6.04 -9.71 4.24
N ILE A 215 7.13 -8.93 4.32
CA ILE A 215 7.07 -7.47 4.10
C ILE A 215 6.54 -7.11 2.71
N ASP A 216 6.89 -7.90 1.69
CA ASP A 216 6.46 -7.66 0.30
C ASP A 216 4.97 -8.02 0.13
N GLU A 217 4.52 -9.13 0.71
CA GLU A 217 3.13 -9.55 0.74
C GLU A 217 2.26 -8.54 1.52
N THR A 218 2.75 -8.03 2.65
CA THR A 218 2.12 -6.99 3.45
C THR A 218 1.99 -5.69 2.65
N PHE A 219 3.05 -5.27 1.97
CA PHE A 219 3.01 -4.09 1.10
C PHE A 219 1.95 -4.23 0.00
N LEU A 220 1.95 -5.37 -0.69
CA LEU A 220 0.99 -5.66 -1.76
C LEU A 220 -0.44 -5.73 -1.21
N PHE A 221 -0.64 -6.35 -0.05
CA PHE A 221 -1.92 -6.43 0.63
C PHE A 221 -2.48 -5.04 0.96
N VAL A 222 -1.68 -4.17 1.58
CA VAL A 222 -2.12 -2.80 1.94
C VAL A 222 -2.41 -1.97 0.70
N TYR A 223 -1.60 -2.09 -0.36
CA TYR A 223 -1.94 -1.50 -1.66
C TYR A 223 -3.31 -1.94 -2.16
N HIS A 224 -3.59 -3.24 -2.12
CA HIS A 224 -4.89 -3.76 -2.55
C HIS A 224 -6.03 -3.36 -1.63
N LEU A 225 -5.82 -3.19 -0.33
CA LEU A 225 -6.85 -2.69 0.57
C LEU A 225 -7.35 -1.31 0.14
N PHE A 226 -6.44 -0.40 -0.22
CA PHE A 226 -6.80 0.93 -0.73
C PHE A 226 -7.60 0.84 -2.03
N HIS A 227 -7.13 0.05 -2.99
CA HIS A 227 -7.80 -0.13 -4.27
C HIS A 227 -9.18 -0.80 -4.15
N ILE A 228 -9.29 -1.85 -3.34
CA ILE A 228 -10.56 -2.55 -3.09
C ILE A 228 -11.54 -1.58 -2.44
N LYS A 229 -11.12 -0.85 -1.40
CA LYS A 229 -11.97 0.13 -0.71
C LYS A 229 -12.49 1.20 -1.68
N LYS A 230 -11.62 1.72 -2.54
CA LYS A 230 -11.96 2.70 -3.58
C LYS A 230 -12.97 2.14 -4.58
N LEU A 231 -12.66 0.99 -5.20
CA LEU A 231 -13.56 0.37 -6.18
C LEU A 231 -14.92 0.00 -5.60
N LEU A 232 -15.00 -0.43 -4.34
CA LEU A 232 -16.28 -0.69 -3.69
C LEU A 232 -17.11 0.59 -3.52
N SER A 233 -16.45 1.73 -3.28
CA SER A 233 -17.12 3.03 -3.20
C SER A 233 -17.62 3.47 -4.58
N GLU A 234 -16.78 3.41 -5.60
CA GLU A 234 -17.10 3.79 -6.98
C GLU A 234 -18.16 2.87 -7.60
N SER A 235 -18.15 1.58 -7.25
CA SER A 235 -19.15 0.61 -7.68
C SER A 235 -20.54 0.96 -7.19
N LYS A 236 -20.68 1.48 -5.97
CA LYS A 236 -21.97 1.99 -5.44
C LYS A 236 -22.49 3.20 -6.22
N GLN A 237 -21.62 3.94 -6.88
CA GLN A 237 -21.97 5.09 -7.71
C GLN A 237 -22.30 4.70 -9.16
N GLY A 238 -22.19 3.42 -9.52
CA GLY A 238 -22.45 2.92 -10.88
C GLY A 238 -21.31 3.14 -11.88
N LEU A 239 -20.19 3.76 -11.46
CA LEU A 239 -19.07 4.09 -12.35
C LEU A 239 -18.35 2.87 -12.93
N THR A 240 -18.49 1.72 -12.27
CA THR A 240 -17.78 0.47 -12.63
C THR A 240 -18.66 -0.52 -13.43
N GLN A 241 -19.90 -0.15 -13.79
CA GLN A 241 -20.83 -1.01 -14.53
C GLN A 241 -20.57 -0.98 -16.04
N ASN A 242 -19.34 -1.30 -16.43
CA ASN A 242 -18.90 -1.32 -17.82
C ASN A 242 -17.76 -2.32 -17.99
N ILE A 243 -17.39 -2.57 -19.26
CA ILE A 243 -16.34 -3.50 -19.65
C ILE A 243 -15.04 -3.21 -18.89
N TYR A 244 -14.64 -1.94 -18.83
CA TYR A 244 -13.40 -1.54 -18.17
C TYR A 244 -13.44 -1.75 -16.65
N GLY A 245 -14.56 -1.41 -16.01
CA GLY A 245 -14.79 -1.70 -14.59
C GLY A 245 -14.67 -3.19 -14.27
N SER A 246 -15.23 -4.06 -15.12
CA SER A 246 -15.11 -5.52 -14.94
C SER A 246 -13.65 -6.01 -15.05
N ILE A 247 -12.85 -5.40 -15.95
CA ILE A 247 -11.43 -5.72 -16.11
C ILE A 247 -10.63 -5.28 -14.89
N LEU A 248 -10.84 -4.04 -14.41
CA LEU A 248 -10.18 -3.51 -13.21
C LEU A 248 -10.49 -4.36 -11.97
N MET A 249 -11.76 -4.72 -11.78
CA MET A 249 -12.17 -5.58 -10.67
C MET A 249 -11.54 -6.97 -10.76
N MET A 250 -11.49 -7.57 -11.95
CA MET A 250 -10.80 -8.85 -12.15
C MET A 250 -9.30 -8.75 -11.83
N GLN A 251 -8.63 -7.68 -12.24
CA GLN A 251 -7.22 -7.47 -11.95
C GLN A 251 -6.97 -7.41 -10.44
N ILE A 252 -7.78 -6.67 -9.70
CA ILE A 252 -7.66 -6.58 -8.23
C ILE A 252 -7.97 -7.91 -7.55
N ILE A 253 -9.00 -8.63 -8.02
CA ILE A 253 -9.31 -9.99 -7.54
C ILE A 253 -8.08 -10.89 -7.70
N PHE A 254 -7.46 -10.89 -8.89
CA PHE A 254 -6.30 -11.73 -9.15
C PHE A 254 -5.11 -11.41 -8.27
N THR A 255 -4.78 -10.13 -8.12
CA THR A 255 -3.62 -9.77 -7.32
C THR A 255 -3.88 -10.02 -5.84
N PHE A 256 -5.13 -9.90 -5.37
CA PHE A 256 -5.46 -10.31 -4.00
C PHE A 256 -5.36 -11.84 -3.82
N ILE A 257 -5.77 -12.64 -4.81
CA ILE A 257 -5.53 -14.09 -4.78
C ILE A 257 -4.03 -14.39 -4.73
N LEU A 258 -3.16 -13.61 -5.39
CA LEU A 258 -1.70 -13.76 -5.27
C LEU A 258 -1.20 -13.51 -3.84
N VAL A 259 -1.79 -12.58 -3.09
CA VAL A 259 -1.45 -12.38 -1.68
C VAL A 259 -1.82 -13.63 -0.86
N ILE A 260 -3.02 -14.19 -1.09
CA ILE A 260 -3.47 -15.43 -0.43
C ILE A 260 -2.53 -16.60 -0.76
N ASP A 261 -2.23 -16.78 -2.04
CA ASP A 261 -1.32 -17.80 -2.59
C ASP A 261 0.06 -17.71 -1.90
N ASN A 262 0.68 -16.54 -1.88
CA ASN A 262 2.00 -16.36 -1.27
C ASN A 262 2.00 -16.50 0.26
N ALA A 263 0.94 -16.06 0.95
CA ALA A 263 0.80 -16.28 2.39
C ALA A 263 0.76 -17.79 2.72
N ILE A 264 -0.05 -18.57 2.00
CA ILE A 264 -0.11 -20.03 2.22
C ILE A 264 1.23 -20.68 1.86
N LYS A 265 1.80 -20.30 0.71
CA LYS A 265 3.07 -20.81 0.19
C LYS A 265 4.24 -20.61 1.15
N LYS A 266 4.26 -19.53 1.93
CA LYS A 266 5.30 -19.29 2.93
C LYS A 266 5.34 -20.39 4.00
N LYS A 267 4.17 -20.89 4.40
CA LYS A 267 4.00 -21.96 5.40
C LYS A 267 4.03 -23.36 4.78
N TYR A 268 3.89 -23.46 3.46
CA TYR A 268 3.97 -24.74 2.76
C TYR A 268 5.42 -25.22 2.62
N GLU A 269 5.76 -26.29 3.34
CA GLU A 269 7.12 -26.81 3.43
C GLU A 269 7.63 -27.46 2.14
N ASN A 270 6.72 -28.01 1.32
CA ASN A 270 7.09 -28.80 0.16
C ASN A 270 7.68 -27.93 -0.96
N LYS A 271 8.99 -28.02 -1.20
CA LYS A 271 9.70 -27.19 -2.20
C LYS A 271 9.61 -27.69 -3.65
N ASP A 272 8.86 -28.75 -3.94
CA ASP A 272 8.65 -29.24 -5.31
C ASP A 272 7.90 -28.19 -6.14
N PRO A 273 8.49 -27.64 -7.23
CA PRO A 273 7.83 -26.64 -8.08
C PRO A 273 6.47 -27.11 -8.64
N HIS A 274 6.26 -28.41 -8.84
CA HIS A 274 5.01 -28.96 -9.34
C HIS A 274 3.89 -29.01 -8.30
N LYS A 275 4.22 -28.83 -7.02
CA LYS A 275 3.27 -28.78 -5.89
C LYS A 275 3.12 -27.39 -5.32
N GLN A 276 3.68 -26.39 -5.99
CA GLN A 276 3.68 -24.98 -5.58
C GLN A 276 2.59 -24.18 -6.31
N ASP A 277 1.65 -24.85 -6.97
CA ASP A 277 0.49 -24.21 -7.59
C ASP A 277 -0.67 -24.06 -6.58
N LEU A 278 -1.66 -23.23 -6.94
CA LEU A 278 -2.75 -22.90 -6.03
C LEU A 278 -3.56 -24.13 -5.57
N VAL A 279 -3.68 -25.19 -6.40
CA VAL A 279 -4.49 -26.35 -6.01
C VAL A 279 -3.88 -27.09 -4.82
N HIS A 280 -2.56 -27.24 -4.79
CA HIS A 280 -1.87 -27.91 -3.67
C HIS A 280 -1.80 -27.02 -2.43
N LEU A 281 -1.62 -25.71 -2.61
CA LEU A 281 -1.60 -24.76 -1.49
C LEU A 281 -2.96 -24.68 -0.79
N VAL A 282 -4.03 -24.61 -1.56
CA VAL A 282 -5.39 -24.63 -1.02
C VAL A 282 -5.74 -25.98 -0.39
N GLU A 283 -5.26 -27.10 -0.96
CA GLU A 283 -5.42 -28.42 -0.33
C GLU A 283 -4.68 -28.49 1.02
N PHE A 284 -3.47 -27.94 1.10
CA PHE A 284 -2.74 -27.82 2.36
C PHE A 284 -3.53 -27.01 3.40
N LEU A 285 -4.01 -25.81 3.04
CA LEU A 285 -4.85 -25.01 3.93
C LEU A 285 -6.10 -25.77 4.37
N SER A 286 -6.75 -26.49 3.45
CA SER A 286 -7.92 -27.32 3.73
C SER A 286 -7.64 -28.37 4.80
N LYS A 287 -6.51 -29.10 4.68
CA LYS A 287 -6.07 -30.11 5.65
C LYS A 287 -5.79 -29.51 7.03
N GLU A 288 -5.04 -28.42 7.10
CA GLU A 288 -4.76 -27.70 8.36
C GLU A 288 -6.04 -27.13 9.00
N SER A 289 -7.07 -26.91 8.19
CA SER A 289 -8.38 -26.41 8.63
C SER A 289 -9.40 -27.51 8.95
N ASN A 290 -9.04 -28.80 8.80
CA ASN A 290 -9.95 -29.95 8.88
C ASN A 290 -11.16 -29.86 7.94
N LEU A 291 -10.98 -29.28 6.75
CA LEU A 291 -12.01 -29.17 5.72
C LEU A 291 -12.00 -30.41 4.81
N ILE A 292 -13.12 -30.68 4.15
CA ILE A 292 -13.30 -31.84 3.28
C ILE A 292 -13.02 -31.51 1.81
N ILE A 293 -12.75 -30.25 1.46
CA ILE A 293 -12.38 -29.85 0.10
C ILE A 293 -10.96 -30.33 -0.26
N ASP A 294 -10.86 -31.19 -1.26
CA ASP A 294 -9.61 -31.81 -1.70
C ASP A 294 -9.26 -31.43 -3.15
N ILE A 295 -8.12 -31.91 -3.65
CA ILE A 295 -7.70 -31.68 -5.04
C ILE A 295 -8.75 -32.14 -6.05
N SER A 296 -9.47 -33.23 -5.78
CA SER A 296 -10.48 -33.76 -6.70
C SER A 296 -11.64 -32.77 -6.87
N LYS A 297 -12.19 -32.29 -5.75
CA LYS A 297 -13.26 -31.27 -5.73
C LYS A 297 -12.81 -29.95 -6.34
N LEU A 298 -11.59 -29.51 -6.02
CA LEU A 298 -11.01 -28.30 -6.61
C LEU A 298 -10.90 -28.44 -8.13
N ARG A 299 -10.34 -29.54 -8.63
CA ARG A 299 -10.23 -29.80 -10.07
C ARG A 299 -11.59 -29.85 -10.76
N GLU A 300 -12.62 -30.42 -10.13
CA GLU A 300 -13.97 -30.39 -10.68
C GLU A 300 -14.52 -28.96 -10.79
N ILE A 301 -14.35 -28.12 -9.74
CA ILE A 301 -14.69 -26.70 -9.79
C ILE A 301 -13.93 -26.01 -10.93
N GLY A 302 -12.62 -26.23 -11.02
CA GLY A 302 -11.76 -25.66 -12.06
C GLY A 302 -12.17 -26.06 -13.47
N ASN A 303 -12.46 -27.34 -13.69
CA ASN A 303 -12.93 -27.86 -14.98
C ASN A 303 -14.27 -27.24 -15.39
N ARG A 304 -15.22 -27.11 -14.45
CA ARG A 304 -16.49 -26.41 -14.70
C ARG A 304 -16.25 -24.93 -15.03
N ALA A 305 -15.39 -24.26 -14.27
CA ALA A 305 -15.11 -22.83 -14.42
C ALA A 305 -14.37 -22.49 -15.72
N SER A 306 -13.54 -23.40 -16.23
CA SER A 306 -12.91 -23.29 -17.55
C SER A 306 -13.92 -23.24 -18.70
N ASN A 307 -15.08 -23.89 -18.54
CA ASN A 307 -16.16 -23.87 -19.51
C ASN A 307 -17.11 -22.68 -19.28
N ASP A 308 -17.56 -22.50 -18.03
CA ASP A 308 -18.53 -21.45 -17.65
C ASP A 308 -18.25 -20.93 -16.23
N LEU A 309 -17.29 -20.00 -16.15
CA LEU A 309 -16.94 -19.31 -14.90
C LEU A 309 -18.13 -18.57 -14.28
N GLN A 310 -19.02 -17.98 -15.10
CA GLN A 310 -20.15 -17.21 -14.60
C GLN A 310 -21.11 -18.12 -13.83
N SER A 311 -21.51 -19.23 -14.43
CA SER A 311 -22.40 -20.20 -13.81
C SER A 311 -21.82 -20.76 -12.51
N VAL A 312 -20.55 -21.18 -12.53
CA VAL A 312 -19.86 -21.71 -11.34
C VAL A 312 -19.81 -20.68 -10.21
N LEU A 313 -19.47 -19.42 -10.51
CA LEU A 313 -19.43 -18.38 -9.48
C LEU A 313 -20.81 -18.07 -8.92
N ILE A 314 -21.84 -18.00 -9.75
CA ILE A 314 -23.21 -17.77 -9.28
C ILE A 314 -23.66 -18.93 -8.37
N ASP A 315 -23.36 -20.17 -8.75
CA ASP A 315 -23.66 -21.36 -7.94
C ASP A 315 -22.94 -21.29 -6.58
N LEU A 316 -21.63 -21.02 -6.58
CA LEU A 316 -20.84 -20.85 -5.35
C LEU A 316 -21.37 -19.71 -4.48
N LEU A 317 -21.55 -18.51 -5.04
CA LEU A 317 -22.04 -17.34 -4.30
C LEU A 317 -23.42 -17.56 -3.69
N SER A 318 -24.26 -18.36 -4.36
CA SER A 318 -25.61 -18.71 -3.90
C SER A 318 -25.65 -19.97 -3.01
N LEU A 319 -24.49 -20.53 -2.63
CA LEU A 319 -24.38 -21.77 -1.85
C LEU A 319 -25.14 -22.96 -2.46
N LYS A 320 -25.27 -22.99 -3.79
CA LYS A 320 -25.91 -24.09 -4.50
C LYS A 320 -24.99 -25.31 -4.52
N PRO A 321 -25.55 -26.54 -4.45
CA PRO A 321 -24.76 -27.76 -4.58
C PRO A 321 -24.04 -27.81 -5.93
N ILE A 322 -22.72 -27.92 -5.89
CA ILE A 322 -21.87 -28.07 -7.08
C ILE A 322 -21.59 -29.53 -7.39
N PHE A 323 -21.56 -30.37 -6.35
CA PHE A 323 -21.33 -31.80 -6.44
C PHE A 323 -22.65 -32.54 -6.27
N LYS A 324 -22.79 -33.68 -6.96
CA LYS A 324 -24.00 -34.52 -6.89
C LYS A 324 -24.20 -35.17 -5.51
N SER A 325 -23.13 -35.39 -4.76
CA SER A 325 -23.12 -36.24 -3.56
C SER A 325 -22.68 -35.53 -2.28
N SER A 326 -22.29 -34.25 -2.33
CA SER A 326 -21.88 -33.50 -1.14
C SER A 326 -22.11 -32.01 -1.31
N LYS A 327 -22.53 -31.35 -0.22
CA LYS A 327 -22.59 -29.89 -0.13
C LYS A 327 -21.28 -29.42 0.51
N LEU A 328 -20.69 -28.36 -0.04
CA LEU A 328 -19.58 -27.67 0.61
C LEU A 328 -20.10 -26.86 1.79
N GLU A 329 -19.29 -26.78 2.83
CA GLU A 329 -19.47 -25.77 3.86
C GLU A 329 -19.24 -24.37 3.28
N ASP A 330 -19.70 -23.37 4.03
CA ASP A 330 -19.63 -21.97 3.63
C ASP A 330 -18.17 -21.51 3.38
N ILE A 331 -17.22 -21.90 4.23
CA ILE A 331 -15.81 -21.55 4.05
C ILE A 331 -15.15 -22.31 2.89
N GLU A 332 -15.57 -23.56 2.65
CA GLU A 332 -15.10 -24.36 1.52
C GLU A 332 -15.61 -23.81 0.20
N THR A 333 -16.80 -23.22 0.21
CA THR A 333 -17.34 -22.49 -0.94
C THR A 333 -16.47 -21.26 -1.23
N ASP A 334 -16.05 -20.51 -0.20
CA ASP A 334 -15.16 -19.36 -0.35
C ASP A 334 -13.82 -19.78 -0.98
N ILE A 335 -13.27 -20.91 -0.53
CA ILE A 335 -12.09 -21.55 -1.13
C ILE A 335 -12.34 -21.90 -2.61
N GLY A 336 -13.48 -22.50 -2.92
CA GLY A 336 -13.89 -22.82 -4.29
C GLY A 336 -13.95 -21.58 -5.18
N ILE A 337 -14.39 -20.43 -4.65
CA ILE A 337 -14.42 -19.15 -5.37
C ILE A 337 -13.00 -18.65 -5.68
N VAL A 338 -12.10 -18.66 -4.70
CA VAL A 338 -10.68 -18.30 -4.89
C VAL A 338 -10.06 -19.15 -6.00
N TYR A 339 -10.26 -20.47 -5.94
CA TYR A 339 -9.73 -21.39 -6.94
C TYR A 339 -10.35 -21.17 -8.33
N ALA A 340 -11.68 -21.04 -8.41
CA ALA A 340 -12.40 -20.81 -9.65
C ALA A 340 -12.01 -19.48 -10.33
N LEU A 341 -11.65 -18.45 -9.56
CA LEU A 341 -11.24 -17.15 -10.11
C LEU A 341 -9.79 -17.15 -10.61
N ARG A 342 -8.90 -17.96 -10.02
CA ARG A 342 -7.49 -18.02 -10.43
C ARG A 342 -7.27 -18.63 -11.82
N ASN A 343 -8.02 -19.68 -12.16
CA ASN A 343 -7.71 -20.57 -13.28
C ASN A 343 -8.21 -20.08 -14.67
N PRO A 344 -9.44 -19.57 -14.86
CA PRO A 344 -10.01 -19.33 -16.20
C PRO A 344 -9.84 -17.89 -16.71
N ALA A 345 -9.52 -16.96 -15.82
CA ALA A 345 -9.69 -15.55 -16.12
C ALA A 345 -8.51 -14.93 -16.91
N ALA A 346 -7.43 -15.68 -17.14
CA ALA A 346 -6.20 -15.23 -17.79
C ALA A 346 -6.24 -15.17 -19.34
N HIS A 347 -7.29 -15.69 -19.98
CA HIS A 347 -7.21 -15.98 -21.42
C HIS A 347 -8.01 -15.06 -22.35
N LYS A 348 -8.92 -14.21 -21.84
CA LYS A 348 -9.72 -13.29 -22.68
C LYS A 348 -10.08 -11.98 -21.95
N ILE A 349 -9.72 -10.85 -22.56
CA ILE A 349 -10.24 -9.51 -22.22
C ILE A 349 -11.65 -9.41 -22.81
N ARG A 350 -12.67 -9.44 -21.95
CA ARG A 350 -14.07 -9.32 -22.34
C ARG A 350 -14.85 -8.76 -21.16
N ASP A 351 -16.01 -8.20 -21.45
CA ASP A 351 -16.95 -7.82 -20.40
C ASP A 351 -17.35 -9.03 -19.56
N ARG A 352 -17.45 -8.83 -18.25
CA ARG A 352 -17.91 -9.82 -17.28
C ARG A 352 -18.89 -9.16 -16.34
N PRO A 353 -20.16 -8.96 -16.75
CA PRO A 353 -21.14 -8.26 -15.94
C PRO A 353 -21.33 -8.87 -14.55
N PHE A 354 -21.25 -10.20 -14.48
CA PHE A 354 -21.34 -10.95 -13.23
C PHE A 354 -20.23 -10.58 -12.22
N ILE A 355 -19.07 -10.07 -12.66
CA ILE A 355 -18.00 -9.63 -11.76
C ILE A 355 -18.41 -8.33 -11.07
N HIS A 356 -18.79 -7.29 -11.83
CA HIS A 356 -19.13 -6.02 -11.20
C HIS A 356 -20.47 -6.07 -10.44
N GLN A 357 -21.41 -6.94 -10.84
CA GLN A 357 -22.65 -7.18 -10.10
C GLN A 357 -22.41 -7.86 -8.75
N ASN A 358 -21.38 -8.70 -8.64
CA ASN A 358 -21.09 -9.48 -7.45
C ASN A 358 -19.78 -9.07 -6.75
N PHE A 359 -19.18 -7.93 -7.13
CA PHE A 359 -17.82 -7.57 -6.72
C PHE A 359 -17.65 -7.54 -5.20
N LYS A 360 -18.59 -6.93 -4.48
CA LYS A 360 -18.58 -6.91 -3.02
C LYS A 360 -18.57 -8.33 -2.43
N GLN A 361 -19.45 -9.20 -2.91
CA GLN A 361 -19.53 -10.56 -2.40
C GLN A 361 -18.25 -11.33 -2.71
N ILE A 362 -17.72 -11.23 -3.94
CA ILE A 362 -16.46 -11.88 -4.30
C ILE A 362 -15.33 -11.41 -3.38
N VAL A 363 -15.17 -10.10 -3.19
CA VAL A 363 -14.17 -9.53 -2.29
C VAL A 363 -14.31 -10.07 -0.86
N ASP A 364 -15.54 -10.15 -0.33
CA ASP A 364 -15.79 -10.69 1.02
C ASP A 364 -15.31 -12.15 1.13
N ARG A 365 -15.50 -12.95 0.07
CA ARG A 365 -15.06 -14.35 0.00
C ARG A 365 -13.53 -14.47 -0.07
N LEU A 366 -12.86 -13.57 -0.80
CA LEU A 366 -11.40 -13.50 -0.82
C LEU A 366 -10.84 -13.18 0.57
N PHE A 367 -11.43 -12.20 1.27
CA PHE A 367 -11.04 -11.87 2.65
C PHE A 367 -11.22 -13.05 3.59
N ASN A 368 -12.32 -13.79 3.48
CA ASN A 368 -12.55 -14.97 4.32
C ASN A 368 -11.45 -16.03 4.16
N VAL A 369 -11.03 -16.33 2.93
CA VAL A 369 -9.94 -17.30 2.69
C VAL A 369 -8.59 -16.73 3.14
N PHE A 370 -8.34 -15.44 2.92
CA PHE A 370 -7.15 -14.77 3.45
C PHE A 370 -7.07 -14.89 4.98
N PHE A 371 -8.14 -14.55 5.70
CA PHE A 371 -8.18 -14.64 7.16
C PHE A 371 -8.08 -16.08 7.64
N LEU A 372 -8.71 -17.05 6.97
CA LEU A 372 -8.54 -18.47 7.27
C LEU A 372 -7.07 -18.89 7.15
N ALA A 373 -6.38 -18.46 6.09
CA ALA A 373 -4.97 -18.77 5.89
C ALA A 373 -4.09 -18.25 7.04
N ILE A 374 -4.31 -17.00 7.48
CA ILE A 374 -3.58 -16.45 8.62
C ILE A 374 -3.95 -17.20 9.90
N GLU A 375 -5.24 -17.39 10.16
CA GLU A 375 -5.74 -18.06 11.36
C GLU A 375 -5.16 -19.46 11.54
N LYS A 376 -5.14 -20.27 10.47
CA LYS A 376 -4.80 -21.70 10.57
C LYS A 376 -3.32 -21.98 10.39
N LEU A 377 -2.59 -21.14 9.67
CA LEU A 377 -1.19 -21.41 9.33
C LEU A 377 -0.19 -20.58 10.14
N TYR A 378 -0.65 -19.53 10.83
CA TYR A 378 0.23 -18.63 11.58
C TYR A 378 -0.08 -18.62 13.08
N ILE A 379 -1.34 -18.74 13.49
CA ILE A 379 -1.67 -18.79 14.92
C ILE A 379 -1.33 -20.16 15.49
N GLY A 380 -0.53 -20.21 16.56
CA GLY A 380 -0.31 -21.43 17.34
C GLY A 380 0.61 -22.46 16.68
N THR A 381 1.27 -22.13 15.56
CA THR A 381 2.37 -22.91 15.00
C THR A 381 3.67 -22.55 15.72
N THR A 382 3.94 -23.18 16.87
CA THR A 382 5.27 -23.24 17.49
C THR A 382 5.94 -24.56 17.21
#